data_AF-A0A9D1EM57-F1
#
_entry.id   AF-A0A9D1EM57-F1
#
_cell.length_a   1.000
_cell.length_b   1.000
_cell.length_c   1.000
_cell.angle_alpha   90.00
_cell.angle_beta   90.00
_cell.angle_gamma   90.00
#
_symmetry.space_group_name_H-M   'P 1'
#
loop_
_entity.id
_entity.type
_entity.pdbx_description
1 polymer ?
#
loop_
_entity_poly.entity_id
_entity_poly.type
_entity_poly.pdbx_seq_one_letter_code
_entity_poly.pdbx_strand_id
1 'polypeptide(L)'
;MKAYGVDSKVLTDRAVTACFTGHRPEKFPKKLQTPQGVTKLYDELARQVDDAVMSGYHVFITGMARGVDTWGGLYVAKLKREHPELGLKLVCAVPFADEEKRRRGKDLEDFRTLVESADEVLYISQNYVHWGYQLRNEFMVDHSSLLMGIICRDEGGTANTVKYANKQQMRSSVMDIRNEFSMFGLMPHDFMDRD
;
A
#
# COMPACT_ATOMS: atom_id res chain seq x y z
N MET A 1 11.76 -14.81 -15.20
CA MET A 1 11.20 -13.81 -16.15
C MET A 1 11.56 -12.45 -15.55
N LYS A 2 12.50 -11.71 -16.15
CA LYS A 2 12.93 -10.41 -15.58
C LYS A 2 11.84 -9.37 -15.86
N ALA A 3 11.44 -8.60 -14.86
CA ALA A 3 10.63 -7.41 -15.05
C ALA A 3 11.32 -6.50 -16.08
N TYR A 4 10.55 -5.93 -17.01
CA TYR A 4 11.10 -5.02 -18.00
C TYR A 4 11.48 -3.70 -17.31
N GLY A 5 12.73 -3.25 -17.49
CA GLY A 5 13.16 -1.88 -17.14
C GLY A 5 13.39 -1.59 -15.66
N VAL A 6 14.19 -2.40 -14.95
CA VAL A 6 14.42 -2.24 -13.50
C VAL A 6 15.73 -1.53 -13.16
N ASP A 7 16.27 -0.68 -14.04
CA ASP A 7 17.32 0.26 -13.63
C ASP A 7 16.66 1.46 -12.95
N SER A 8 16.22 1.24 -11.71
CA SER A 8 15.70 2.30 -10.85
C SER A 8 16.86 3.02 -10.19
N LYS A 9 16.84 4.35 -10.26
CA LYS A 9 17.81 5.21 -9.55
C LYS A 9 17.39 5.51 -8.12
N VAL A 10 16.13 5.20 -7.77
CA VAL A 10 15.54 5.43 -6.45
C VAL A 10 15.60 4.18 -5.58
N LEU A 11 15.38 2.99 -6.16
CA LEU A 11 15.37 1.71 -5.45
C LEU A 11 16.77 1.12 -5.33
N THR A 12 17.68 1.84 -4.67
CA THR A 12 19.09 1.45 -4.53
C THR A 12 19.37 0.65 -3.26
N ASP A 13 18.55 0.80 -2.21
CA ASP A 13 18.73 0.11 -0.93
C ASP A 13 17.40 -0.41 -0.34
N ARG A 14 17.31 -1.73 -0.19
CA ARG A 14 16.16 -2.40 0.41
C ARG A 14 15.97 -2.04 1.89
N ALA A 15 17.04 -1.78 2.63
CA ALA A 15 17.00 -1.59 4.09
C ALA A 15 16.23 -0.33 4.53
N VAL A 16 16.14 0.65 3.63
CA VAL A 16 15.42 1.92 3.85
C VAL A 16 14.13 2.03 3.04
N THR A 17 13.77 0.94 2.35
CA THR A 17 12.61 0.89 1.47
C THR A 17 11.46 0.08 2.09
N ALA A 18 10.28 0.69 2.13
CA ALA A 18 9.04 0.06 2.55
C ALA A 18 8.05 -0.05 1.39
N CYS A 19 7.14 -1.01 1.44
CA CYS A 19 6.06 -1.11 0.46
C CYS A 19 4.70 -1.38 1.10
N PHE A 20 3.65 -1.04 0.36
CA PHE A 20 2.27 -1.18 0.81
C PHE A 20 1.61 -2.45 0.26
N THR A 21 0.68 -3.00 1.02
CA THR A 21 -0.26 -3.99 0.50
C THR A 21 -1.59 -3.92 1.23
N GLY A 22 -2.70 -4.13 0.52
CA GLY A 22 -3.97 -4.28 1.20
C GLY A 22 -5.07 -4.84 0.34
N HIS A 23 -6.14 -5.29 1.00
CA HIS A 23 -7.36 -5.64 0.28
C HIS A 23 -8.03 -4.35 -0.20
N ARG A 24 -8.76 -4.45 -1.32
CA ARG A 24 -9.52 -3.30 -1.81
C ARG A 24 -10.69 -3.00 -0.85
N PRO A 25 -11.14 -1.73 -0.70
CA PRO A 25 -12.08 -1.35 0.35
C PRO A 25 -13.42 -2.10 0.31
N GLU A 26 -13.90 -2.49 -0.86
CA GLU A 26 -15.13 -3.27 -1.06
C GLU A 26 -15.06 -4.68 -0.43
N LYS A 27 -13.86 -5.17 -0.14
CA LYS A 27 -13.64 -6.48 0.49
C LYS A 27 -13.58 -6.41 2.01
N PHE A 28 -13.47 -5.21 2.60
CA PHE A 28 -13.43 -5.04 4.05
C PHE A 28 -14.76 -5.45 4.69
N PRO A 29 -14.78 -5.77 6.00
CA PRO A 29 -16.04 -5.94 6.72
C PRO A 29 -16.95 -4.72 6.57
N LYS A 30 -18.26 -4.92 6.48
CA LYS A 30 -19.22 -3.86 6.09
C LYS A 30 -19.14 -2.62 6.96
N LYS A 31 -18.92 -2.77 8.26
CA LYS A 31 -18.77 -1.65 9.20
C LYS A 31 -17.54 -0.79 8.95
N LEU A 32 -16.50 -1.38 8.36
CA LEU A 32 -15.25 -0.70 7.97
C LEU A 32 -15.31 -0.12 6.54
N GLN A 33 -16.41 -0.34 5.80
CA GLN A 33 -16.67 0.31 4.51
C GLN A 33 -17.33 1.70 4.67
N THR A 34 -17.73 2.07 5.89
CA THR A 34 -18.28 3.39 6.21
C THR A 34 -17.19 4.47 6.14
N PRO A 35 -17.53 5.76 5.94
CA PRO A 35 -16.55 6.84 5.99
C PRO A 35 -15.72 6.82 7.27
N GLN A 36 -16.35 6.63 8.44
CA GLN A 36 -15.68 6.57 9.73
C GLN A 36 -14.75 5.34 9.83
N GLY A 37 -15.19 4.19 9.32
CA GLY A 37 -14.38 2.98 9.29
C GLY A 37 -13.14 3.14 8.41
N VAL A 38 -13.31 3.72 7.22
CA VAL A 38 -12.21 4.03 6.30
C VAL A 38 -11.25 5.05 6.90
N THR A 39 -11.74 6.09 7.57
CA THR A 39 -10.89 7.06 8.28
C THR A 39 -10.03 6.38 9.34
N LYS A 40 -10.60 5.48 10.16
CA LYS A 40 -9.81 4.74 11.16
C LYS A 40 -8.70 3.88 10.55
N LEU A 41 -9.00 3.20 9.44
CA LEU A 41 -8.01 2.40 8.70
C LEU A 41 -6.92 3.29 8.09
N TYR A 42 -7.29 4.46 7.59
CA TYR A 42 -6.36 5.44 7.07
C TYR A 42 -5.45 6.01 8.17
N ASP A 43 -6.00 6.39 9.32
CA ASP A 43 -5.24 6.97 10.43
C ASP A 43 -4.21 5.99 10.98
N GLU A 44 -4.56 4.71 11.08
CA GLU A 44 -3.59 3.69 11.44
C GLU A 44 -2.50 3.54 10.37
N LEU A 45 -2.87 3.50 9.09
CA LEU A 45 -1.88 3.39 8.02
C LEU A 45 -0.92 4.58 8.02
N ALA A 46 -1.44 5.79 8.27
CA ALA A 46 -0.63 7.00 8.43
C ALA A 46 0.35 6.86 9.61
N ARG A 47 -0.13 6.39 10.76
CA ARG A 47 0.72 6.10 11.93
C ARG A 47 1.84 5.10 11.62
N GLN A 48 1.55 4.05 10.84
CA GLN A 48 2.58 3.08 10.41
C GLN A 48 3.64 3.73 9.50
N VAL A 49 3.23 4.64 8.63
CA VAL A 49 4.17 5.41 7.79
C VAL A 49 5.03 6.32 8.65
N ASP A 50 4.45 7.03 9.62
CA ASP A 50 5.20 7.89 10.53
C ASP A 50 6.23 7.08 11.33
N ASP A 51 5.83 5.92 11.89
CA ASP A 51 6.74 5.01 12.59
C ASP A 51 7.87 4.51 11.70
N ALA A 52 7.60 4.23 10.42
CA ALA A 52 8.60 3.81 9.45
C ALA A 52 9.59 4.95 9.16
N VAL A 53 9.10 6.18 8.94
CA VAL A 53 9.94 7.37 8.74
C VAL A 53 10.83 7.61 9.95
N MET A 54 10.28 7.56 11.17
CA MET A 54 11.06 7.67 12.41
C MET A 54 12.10 6.55 12.56
N SER A 55 11.83 5.37 12.00
CA SER A 55 12.75 4.23 11.97
C SER A 55 13.80 4.31 10.84
N GLY A 56 13.86 5.41 10.07
CA GLY A 56 14.85 5.65 9.02
C GLY A 56 14.43 5.25 7.61
N TYR A 57 13.20 4.78 7.41
CA TYR A 57 12.68 4.48 6.06
C TYR A 57 12.36 5.78 5.34
N HIS A 58 12.88 5.94 4.14
CA HIS A 58 12.67 7.16 3.33
C HIS A 58 12.34 6.84 1.87
N VAL A 59 12.22 5.57 1.49
CA VAL A 59 11.75 5.16 0.17
C VAL A 59 10.48 4.32 0.33
N PHE A 60 9.42 4.67 -0.38
CA PHE A 60 8.13 3.99 -0.29
C PHE A 60 7.64 3.55 -1.67
N ILE A 61 7.33 2.26 -1.80
CA ILE A 61 6.74 1.69 -3.01
C ILE A 61 5.24 1.52 -2.83
N THR A 62 4.46 2.24 -3.61
CA THR A 62 3.03 1.97 -3.79
C THR A 62 2.83 1.09 -5.00
N GLY A 63 1.97 0.09 -4.87
CA GLY A 63 1.58 -0.72 -6.01
C GLY A 63 0.50 -0.05 -6.87
N MET A 64 -0.04 1.11 -6.47
CA MET A 64 -1.12 1.80 -7.19
C MET A 64 -2.47 1.05 -7.18
N ALA A 65 -2.63 -0.02 -6.39
CA ALA A 65 -3.94 -0.66 -6.24
C ALA A 65 -4.91 0.23 -5.43
N ARG A 66 -6.20 0.22 -5.79
CA ARG A 66 -7.22 0.99 -5.07
C ARG A 66 -7.30 0.57 -3.59
N GLY A 67 -7.40 1.56 -2.71
CA GLY A 67 -7.44 1.36 -1.26
C GLY A 67 -6.08 1.59 -0.63
N VAL A 68 -5.59 0.61 0.13
CA VAL A 68 -4.40 0.74 0.99
C VAL A 68 -3.16 1.23 0.24
N ASP A 69 -2.83 0.67 -0.94
CA ASP A 69 -1.68 1.14 -1.71
C ASP A 69 -1.83 2.62 -2.09
N THR A 70 -3.02 3.04 -2.53
CA THR A 70 -3.32 4.44 -2.86
C THR A 70 -3.26 5.34 -1.63
N TRP A 71 -3.87 4.93 -0.51
CA TRP A 71 -3.88 5.69 0.74
C TRP A 71 -2.48 5.92 1.29
N GLY A 72 -1.66 4.86 1.36
CA GLY A 72 -0.28 4.95 1.81
C GLY A 72 0.57 5.83 0.89
N GLY A 73 0.43 5.66 -0.44
CA GLY A 73 1.12 6.50 -1.40
C GLY A 73 0.75 7.98 -1.30
N LEU A 74 -0.53 8.30 -1.14
CA LEU A 74 -1.00 9.69 -1.04
C LEU A 74 -0.53 10.34 0.27
N TYR A 75 -0.48 9.57 1.36
CA TYR A 75 0.04 10.04 2.62
C TYR A 75 1.55 10.33 2.54
N VAL A 76 2.33 9.44 1.92
CA VAL A 76 3.76 9.71 1.66
C VAL A 76 3.95 10.93 0.76
N ALA A 77 3.14 11.08 -0.30
CA ALA A 77 3.19 12.25 -1.17
C ALA A 77 2.88 13.55 -0.40
N LYS A 78 1.91 13.50 0.53
CA LYS A 78 1.59 14.61 1.44
C LYS A 78 2.80 14.96 2.32
N LEU A 79 3.37 13.97 3.02
CA LEU A 79 4.55 14.18 3.88
C LEU A 79 5.73 14.74 3.09
N LYS A 80 6.02 14.20 1.90
CA LYS A 80 7.09 14.69 1.04
C LYS A 80 6.93 16.17 0.67
N ARG A 81 5.68 16.62 0.44
CA ARG A 81 5.37 18.03 0.12
C ARG A 81 5.48 18.94 1.35
N GLU A 82 4.98 18.48 2.50
CA GLU A 82 4.92 19.26 3.73
C GLU A 82 6.25 19.29 4.48
N HIS A 83 7.08 18.26 4.29
CA HIS A 83 8.36 18.03 4.96
C HIS A 83 9.47 17.62 3.98
N PRO A 84 9.90 18.50 3.04
CA PRO A 84 10.95 18.19 2.07
C PRO A 84 12.29 17.76 2.71
N GLU A 85 12.56 18.22 3.93
CA GLU A 85 13.75 17.90 4.72
C GLU A 85 13.88 16.41 5.06
N LEU A 86 12.77 15.66 5.06
CA LEU A 86 12.76 14.21 5.30
C LEU A 86 13.33 13.41 4.12
N GLY A 87 13.50 14.05 2.95
CA GLY A 87 14.09 13.39 1.78
C GLY A 87 13.28 12.21 1.23
N LEU A 88 11.98 12.15 1.54
CA LEU A 88 11.13 11.01 1.19
C LEU A 88 11.03 10.81 -0.32
N LYS A 89 11.04 9.54 -0.72
CA LYS A 89 10.93 9.08 -2.10
C LYS A 89 9.71 8.19 -2.28
N LEU A 90 8.94 8.46 -3.33
CA LEU A 90 7.75 7.68 -3.70
C LEU A 90 7.98 7.02 -5.05
N VAL A 91 7.85 5.68 -5.09
CA VAL A 91 7.93 4.88 -6.30
C VAL A 91 6.57 4.24 -6.58
N CYS A 92 6.04 4.46 -7.78
CA CYS A 92 4.78 3.87 -8.24
C CYS A 92 5.06 2.63 -9.08
N ALA A 93 4.80 1.44 -8.52
CA ALA A 93 4.91 0.16 -9.24
C ALA A 93 3.58 -0.18 -9.91
N VAL A 94 3.44 0.19 -11.18
CA VAL A 94 2.24 -0.04 -12.01
C VAL A 94 2.33 -1.41 -12.69
N PRO A 95 1.31 -2.28 -12.59
CA PRO A 95 1.39 -3.63 -13.14
C PRO A 95 1.49 -3.66 -14.67
N PHE A 96 0.87 -2.69 -15.37
CA PHE A 96 1.01 -2.50 -16.83
C PHE A 96 0.57 -1.11 -17.28
N ALA A 97 1.04 -0.65 -18.45
CA ALA A 97 0.85 0.72 -18.95
C ALA A 97 -0.63 1.17 -19.03
N ASP A 98 -1.53 0.29 -19.46
CA ASP A 98 -2.96 0.59 -19.62
C ASP A 98 -3.77 0.60 -18.32
N GLU A 99 -3.13 0.47 -17.15
CA GLU A 99 -3.83 0.45 -15.84
C GLU A 99 -4.60 1.74 -15.57
N GLU A 100 -4.11 2.91 -16.01
CA GLU A 100 -4.82 4.19 -15.86
C GLU A 100 -6.16 4.18 -16.61
N LYS A 101 -6.19 3.64 -17.83
CA LYS A 101 -7.39 3.62 -18.69
C LYS A 101 -8.55 2.84 -18.08
N ARG A 102 -8.31 2.04 -17.04
CA ARG A 102 -9.31 1.24 -16.32
C ARG A 102 -9.92 1.98 -15.12
N ARG A 103 -9.47 3.20 -14.80
CA ARG A 103 -9.88 3.98 -13.62
C ARG A 103 -10.86 5.09 -13.99
N ARG A 104 -11.75 5.45 -13.07
CA ARG A 104 -12.77 6.51 -13.26
C ARG A 104 -12.97 7.28 -11.97
N GLY A 105 -13.45 8.52 -12.08
CA GLY A 105 -13.75 9.39 -10.94
C GLY A 105 -12.55 9.55 -10.01
N LYS A 106 -12.82 9.49 -8.69
CA LYS A 106 -11.80 9.65 -7.65
C LYS A 106 -10.61 8.69 -7.78
N ASP A 107 -10.82 7.45 -8.22
CA ASP A 107 -9.73 6.48 -8.39
C ASP A 107 -8.73 6.90 -9.49
N LEU A 108 -9.21 7.63 -10.52
CA LEU A 108 -8.36 8.16 -11.58
C LEU A 108 -7.62 9.42 -11.11
N GLU A 109 -8.30 10.29 -10.36
CA GLU A 109 -7.70 11.49 -9.75
C GLU A 109 -6.56 11.11 -8.81
N ASP A 110 -6.82 10.20 -7.86
CA ASP A 110 -5.82 9.73 -6.91
C ASP A 110 -4.63 9.06 -7.62
N PHE A 111 -4.89 8.29 -8.69
CA PHE A 111 -3.84 7.67 -9.50
C PHE A 111 -2.93 8.72 -10.16
N ARG A 112 -3.52 9.77 -10.75
CA ARG A 112 -2.76 10.85 -11.39
C ARG A 112 -1.95 11.67 -10.38
N THR A 113 -2.55 12.00 -9.23
CA THR A 113 -1.84 12.68 -8.14
C THR A 113 -0.60 11.89 -7.69
N LEU A 114 -0.71 10.56 -7.57
CA LEU A 114 0.41 9.71 -7.23
C LEU A 114 1.50 9.71 -8.31
N VAL A 115 1.11 9.56 -9.58
CA VAL A 115 2.04 9.61 -10.72
C VAL A 115 2.79 10.94 -10.77
N GLU A 116 2.09 12.06 -10.56
CA GLU A 116 2.69 13.40 -10.54
C GLU A 116 3.62 13.64 -9.34
N SER A 117 3.34 13.00 -8.20
CA SER A 117 4.13 13.17 -6.97
C SER A 117 5.32 12.21 -6.87
N ALA A 118 5.34 11.17 -7.70
CA ALA A 118 6.35 10.11 -7.66
C ALA A 118 7.72 10.59 -8.10
N ASP A 119 8.77 10.10 -7.44
CA ASP A 119 10.13 10.22 -7.94
C ASP A 119 10.38 9.27 -9.11
N GLU A 120 9.65 8.15 -9.16
CA GLU A 120 9.74 7.18 -10.24
C GLU A 120 8.42 6.42 -10.44
N VAL A 121 8.06 6.18 -11.70
CA VAL A 121 6.92 5.34 -12.09
C VAL A 121 7.44 4.17 -12.90
N LEU A 122 7.29 2.96 -12.36
CA LEU A 122 7.77 1.71 -12.95
C LEU A 122 6.60 0.92 -13.50
N TYR A 123 6.66 0.56 -14.78
CA TYR A 123 5.68 -0.31 -15.42
C TYR A 123 6.25 -1.73 -15.52
N ILE A 124 5.68 -2.67 -14.76
CA ILE A 124 6.17 -4.06 -14.68
C ILE A 124 6.03 -4.80 -16.02
N SER A 125 5.01 -4.44 -16.80
CA SER A 125 4.79 -4.94 -18.16
C SER A 125 4.27 -3.82 -19.06
N GLN A 126 4.68 -3.81 -20.33
CA GLN A 126 4.14 -2.84 -21.31
C GLN A 126 2.66 -3.13 -21.64
N ASN A 127 2.32 -4.41 -21.75
CA ASN A 127 0.96 -4.87 -22.07
C ASN A 127 0.30 -5.55 -20.87
N TYR A 128 -1.03 -5.62 -20.88
CA TYR A 128 -1.74 -6.43 -19.91
C TYR A 128 -1.31 -7.89 -20.00
N VAL A 129 -0.86 -8.44 -18.87
CA VAL A 129 -0.59 -9.86 -18.68
C VAL A 129 -1.29 -10.31 -17.41
N HIS A 130 -1.88 -11.51 -17.43
CA HIS A 130 -2.74 -11.96 -16.33
C HIS A 130 -1.99 -12.10 -14.99
N TRP A 131 -0.69 -12.37 -15.02
CA TRP A 131 0.19 -12.43 -13.85
C TRP A 131 0.80 -11.07 -13.47
N GLY A 132 0.45 -9.97 -14.15
CA GLY A 132 1.10 -8.66 -13.96
C GLY A 132 0.98 -8.11 -12.54
N TYR A 133 -0.18 -8.30 -11.90
CA TYR A 133 -0.37 -7.91 -10.49
C TYR A 133 0.52 -8.71 -9.53
N GLN A 134 0.74 -9.99 -9.82
CA GLN A 134 1.60 -10.85 -9.00
C GLN A 134 3.06 -10.46 -9.17
N LEU A 135 3.55 -10.32 -10.41
CA LEU A 135 4.92 -9.85 -10.66
C LEU A 135 5.19 -8.50 -10.01
N ARG A 136 4.20 -7.59 -10.05
CA ARG A 136 4.25 -6.30 -9.36
C ARG A 136 4.38 -6.47 -7.85
N ASN A 137 3.62 -7.37 -7.23
CA ASN A 137 3.71 -7.64 -5.79
C ASN A 137 5.06 -8.24 -5.39
N GLU A 138 5.55 -9.21 -6.16
CA GLU A 138 6.86 -9.84 -5.96
C GLU A 138 7.96 -8.79 -6.08
N PHE A 139 7.91 -7.95 -7.12
CA PHE A 139 8.82 -6.82 -7.29
C PHE A 139 8.86 -5.90 -6.06
N MET A 140 7.69 -5.51 -5.53
CA MET A 140 7.63 -4.64 -4.34
C MET A 140 8.28 -5.29 -3.11
N VAL A 141 8.02 -6.57 -2.87
CA VAL A 141 8.63 -7.33 -1.76
C VAL A 141 10.13 -7.51 -1.98
N ASP A 142 10.54 -7.81 -3.21
CA ASP A 142 11.94 -8.01 -3.62
C ASP A 142 12.76 -6.70 -3.64
N HIS A 143 12.13 -5.53 -3.49
CA HIS A 143 12.81 -4.22 -3.36
C HIS A 143 12.55 -3.48 -2.04
N SER A 144 11.87 -4.07 -1.07
CA SER A 144 11.61 -3.48 0.26
C SER A 144 11.98 -4.40 1.42
N SER A 145 12.30 -3.82 2.58
CA SER A 145 12.54 -4.56 3.84
C SER A 145 11.41 -4.43 4.87
N LEU A 146 10.45 -3.52 4.65
CA LEU A 146 9.24 -3.37 5.47
C LEU A 146 7.96 -3.44 4.62
N LEU A 147 7.04 -4.33 5.01
CA LEU A 147 5.71 -4.45 4.41
C LEU A 147 4.69 -3.79 5.35
N MET A 148 4.01 -2.74 4.90
CA MET A 148 2.90 -2.13 5.63
C MET A 148 1.58 -2.48 4.96
N GLY A 149 0.53 -2.71 5.73
CA GLY A 149 -0.72 -3.10 5.09
C GLY A 149 -1.90 -3.41 5.97
N ILE A 150 -3.01 -3.72 5.30
CA ILE A 150 -4.28 -4.07 5.94
C ILE A 150 -4.85 -5.32 5.25
N ILE A 151 -5.07 -6.38 6.02
CA ILE A 151 -5.64 -7.65 5.54
C ILE A 151 -7.00 -7.94 6.16
N CYS A 152 -7.95 -8.42 5.36
CA CYS A 152 -9.26 -8.83 5.83
C CYS A 152 -9.64 -10.27 5.45
N ARG A 153 -8.77 -10.98 4.72
CA ARG A 153 -8.95 -12.37 4.27
C ARG A 153 -7.59 -13.07 4.15
N ASP A 154 -7.62 -14.39 4.20
CA ASP A 154 -6.43 -15.26 4.03
C ASP A 154 -6.15 -15.68 2.57
N GLU A 155 -6.95 -15.15 1.65
CA GLU A 155 -6.95 -15.48 0.23
C GLU A 155 -6.85 -14.24 -0.66
N GLY A 156 -6.40 -14.45 -1.90
CA GLY A 156 -6.24 -13.41 -2.91
C GLY A 156 -4.86 -12.75 -2.91
N GLY A 157 -4.70 -11.77 -3.80
CA GLY A 157 -3.40 -11.16 -4.12
C GLY A 157 -2.67 -10.58 -2.90
N THR A 158 -3.38 -9.87 -2.01
CA THR A 158 -2.79 -9.30 -0.79
C THR A 158 -2.32 -10.36 0.19
N ALA A 159 -3.13 -11.40 0.45
CA ALA A 159 -2.73 -12.50 1.33
C ALA A 159 -1.51 -13.24 0.76
N ASN A 160 -1.43 -13.38 -0.56
CA ASN A 160 -0.25 -13.93 -1.24
C ASN A 160 0.98 -13.03 -1.06
N THR A 161 0.84 -11.70 -1.14
CA THR A 161 1.94 -10.76 -0.86
C THR A 161 2.47 -10.91 0.56
N VAL A 162 1.58 -10.98 1.56
CA VAL A 162 1.99 -11.17 2.97
C VAL A 162 2.69 -12.52 3.16
N LYS A 163 2.14 -13.60 2.58
CA LYS A 163 2.79 -14.93 2.61
C LYS A 163 4.17 -14.89 1.95
N TYR A 164 4.32 -14.17 0.84
CA TYR A 164 5.59 -14.04 0.14
C TYR A 164 6.61 -13.22 0.96
N ALA A 165 6.21 -12.08 1.53
CA ALA A 165 7.06 -11.28 2.42
C ALA A 165 7.54 -12.07 3.65
N ASN A 166 6.66 -12.86 4.26
CA ASN A 166 7.04 -13.76 5.36
C ASN A 166 8.07 -14.81 4.93
N LYS A 167 7.92 -15.38 3.73
CA LYS A 167 8.93 -16.30 3.17
C LYS A 167 10.27 -15.62 2.92
N GLN A 168 10.26 -14.35 2.55
CA GLN A 168 11.47 -13.52 2.38
C GLN A 168 12.02 -12.97 3.72
N GLN A 169 11.42 -13.36 4.87
CA GLN A 169 11.80 -12.90 6.21
C GLN A 169 11.77 -11.36 6.35
N MET A 170 10.92 -10.71 5.56
CA MET A 170 10.72 -9.26 5.56
C MET A 170 9.93 -8.84 6.80
N ARG A 171 10.29 -7.70 7.40
CA ARG A 171 9.51 -7.15 8.52
C ARG A 171 8.13 -6.75 8.01
N SER A 172 7.08 -7.06 8.77
CA SER A 172 5.70 -6.70 8.42
C SER A 172 5.02 -5.91 9.54
N SER A 173 4.47 -4.75 9.21
CA SER A 173 3.50 -4.03 10.00
C SER A 173 2.14 -4.15 9.31
N VAL A 174 1.49 -5.31 9.44
CA VAL A 174 0.23 -5.60 8.76
C VAL A 174 -0.89 -5.69 9.78
N MET A 175 -1.88 -4.82 9.63
CA MET A 175 -3.09 -4.81 10.42
C MET A 175 -4.08 -5.87 9.93
N ASP A 176 -4.49 -6.75 10.83
CA ASP A 176 -5.46 -7.80 10.53
C ASP A 176 -6.87 -7.42 11.00
N ILE A 177 -7.72 -7.06 10.04
CA ILE A 177 -9.09 -6.57 10.27
C ILE A 177 -10.13 -7.70 10.23
N ARG A 178 -9.71 -8.98 10.16
CA ARG A 178 -10.63 -10.14 10.17
C ARG A 178 -11.44 -10.19 11.47
N ASN A 179 -10.77 -9.96 12.60
CA ASN A 179 -11.37 -9.96 13.93
C ASN A 179 -11.44 -8.52 14.45
N GLU A 180 -12.54 -7.88 14.11
CA GLU A 180 -12.78 -6.45 14.28
C GLU A 180 -12.65 -5.94 15.74
N PHE A 181 -12.71 -6.85 16.73
CA PHE A 181 -12.67 -6.55 18.16
C PHE A 181 -11.26 -6.24 18.69
N SER A 182 -10.21 -6.83 18.11
CA SER A 182 -8.84 -6.59 18.61
C SER A 182 -8.24 -5.28 18.10
N MET A 183 -8.87 -4.63 17.13
CA MET A 183 -8.28 -3.56 16.33
C MET A 183 -8.27 -2.19 17.01
N PHE A 184 -9.29 -1.91 17.82
CA PHE A 184 -9.52 -0.58 18.39
C PHE A 184 -9.65 -0.61 19.92
N GLY A 185 -9.42 -1.77 20.55
CA GLY A 185 -9.76 -1.99 21.96
C GLY A 185 -11.26 -1.87 22.25
N LEU A 186 -12.10 -1.90 21.22
CA LEU A 186 -13.55 -1.71 21.34
C LEU A 186 -14.21 -3.04 21.68
N MET A 187 -14.87 -3.06 22.82
CA MET A 187 -15.62 -4.20 23.32
C MET A 187 -16.99 -4.27 22.63
N PRO A 188 -17.64 -5.45 22.60
CA PRO A 188 -18.98 -5.60 22.00
C PRO A 188 -20.04 -4.61 22.49
N HIS A 189 -19.88 -4.09 23.72
CA HIS A 189 -20.81 -3.12 24.31
C HIS A 189 -20.63 -1.68 23.82
N ASP A 190 -19.50 -1.35 23.19
CA ASP A 190 -19.26 0.00 22.64
C ASP A 190 -20.12 0.31 21.41
N PHE A 191 -20.86 -0.69 20.91
CA PHE A 191 -21.71 -0.63 19.72
C PHE A 191 -23.13 -1.12 19.98
N MET A 192 -23.54 -1.31 21.24
CA MET A 192 -24.96 -1.47 21.53
C MET A 192 -25.60 -0.09 21.44
N ASP A 193 -26.41 0.11 20.40
CA ASP A 193 -27.26 1.28 20.25
C ASP A 193 -28.04 1.48 21.56
N ARG A 194 -27.96 2.70 22.11
CA ARG A 194 -28.85 3.10 23.20
C ARG A 194 -30.22 3.30 22.58
N ASP A 195 -31.10 2.32 22.80
CA ASP A 195 -32.55 2.49 22.67
C ASP A 195 -33.04 3.70 23.49
#